data_AF-A0A1Q5XA16-F1
#
_entry.id   AF-A0A1Q5XA16-F1
#
_cell.length_a   1.000
_cell.length_b   1.000
_cell.length_c   1.000
_cell.angle_alpha   90.00
_cell.angle_beta   90.00
_cell.angle_gamma   90.00
#
_symmetry.space_group_name_H-M   'P 1'
#
loop_
_entity.id
_entity.type
_entity.pdbx_description
1 polymer ?
#
loop_
_entity_poly.entity_id
_entity_poly.type
_entity_poly.pdbx_seq_one_letter_code
_entity_poly.pdbx_strand_id
1 'polypeptide(L)'
;MNLGDLVVRKSYGGDVTFRVENIVQNGAVIKGTEFRLLADAPLEDLMQVPPTRITERGQQAQIKATESLTRLRKDRQEQSQRSGESISGVWPQSPKELAYFEVPGKVLHLDGDALYLKKSLNLYEQLRIPAEGHHIHESKMAETLYRLLPHVRPDIVVITGHDGVLKQQHTYDLYSLNSYKNSQNFVAAIRVAREYERNFDTLTIVAGACQSHFEALLGAGANFASSPGRILIHALDPVYIAAKASFTSIRDSVSLGDVLNNTISGSQGMGGIETRGSFRIGMPRLQNLSTLKVAPSVMM
;
A
#
# COMPACT_ATOMS: atom_id res chain seq x y z
N MET A 1 -20.36 25.77 -4.69
CA MET A 1 -19.51 24.55 -4.72
C MET A 1 -18.37 24.82 -5.67
N ASN A 2 -17.15 24.68 -5.19
CA ASN A 2 -15.91 24.99 -5.89
C ASN A 2 -15.00 23.76 -5.87
N LEU A 3 -13.97 23.79 -6.72
CA LEU A 3 -12.89 22.80 -6.68
C LEU A 3 -12.26 22.78 -5.28
N GLY A 4 -12.02 21.58 -4.76
CA GLY A 4 -11.44 21.36 -3.44
C GLY A 4 -12.42 21.38 -2.27
N ASP A 5 -13.69 21.78 -2.47
CA ASP A 5 -14.72 21.72 -1.44
C ASP A 5 -14.95 20.29 -0.97
N LEU A 6 -15.24 20.11 0.32
CA LEU A 6 -15.67 18.83 0.85
C LEU A 6 -17.18 18.68 0.69
N VAL A 7 -17.59 17.51 0.19
CA VAL A 7 -18.98 17.20 -0.11
C VAL A 7 -19.33 15.78 0.31
N VAL A 8 -20.62 15.52 0.50
CA VAL A 8 -21.20 14.19 0.65
C VAL A 8 -22.30 13.99 -0.39
N ARG A 9 -22.58 12.75 -0.76
CA ARG A 9 -23.67 12.42 -1.69
C ARG A 9 -24.96 12.09 -0.95
N LYS A 10 -26.03 12.82 -1.24
CA LYS A 10 -27.34 12.62 -0.60
C LYS A 10 -27.93 11.26 -0.95
N SER A 11 -27.82 10.84 -2.20
CA SER A 11 -28.38 9.58 -2.69
C SER A 11 -27.71 8.33 -2.10
N TYR A 12 -26.56 8.48 -1.43
CA TYR A 12 -25.82 7.40 -0.76
C TYR A 12 -25.82 7.57 0.77
N GLY A 13 -26.72 8.39 1.31
CA GLY A 13 -26.85 8.60 2.77
C GLY A 13 -25.75 9.47 3.38
N GLY A 14 -24.85 10.04 2.57
CA GLY A 14 -23.78 10.91 3.02
C GLY A 14 -22.74 10.24 3.93
N ASP A 15 -22.48 8.94 3.73
CA ASP A 15 -21.60 8.10 4.54
C ASP A 15 -20.11 8.31 4.25
N VAL A 16 -19.77 8.79 3.05
CA VAL A 16 -18.40 9.06 2.61
C VAL A 16 -18.22 10.55 2.32
N THR A 17 -17.15 11.13 2.87
CA THR A 17 -16.69 12.47 2.52
C THR A 17 -15.83 12.43 1.26
N PHE A 18 -16.14 13.31 0.32
CA PHE A 18 -15.41 13.50 -0.91
C PHE A 18 -14.85 14.91 -1.00
N ARG A 19 -13.84 15.09 -1.84
CA ARG A 19 -13.36 16.37 -2.34
C ARG A 19 -13.80 16.53 -3.79
N VAL A 20 -14.27 17.72 -4.16
CA VAL A 20 -14.61 18.05 -5.56
C VAL A 20 -13.31 18.19 -6.35
N GLU A 21 -13.09 17.31 -7.31
CA GLU A 21 -11.89 17.26 -8.15
C GLU A 21 -12.11 18.04 -9.46
N ASN A 22 -13.31 17.93 -10.03
CA ASN A 22 -13.67 18.65 -11.25
C ASN A 22 -15.17 18.96 -11.26
N ILE A 23 -15.58 20.03 -11.95
CA ILE A 23 -16.97 20.41 -12.16
C ILE A 23 -17.19 20.54 -13.67
N VAL A 24 -18.16 19.80 -14.21
CA VAL A 24 -18.49 19.78 -15.64
C VAL A 24 -20.00 19.96 -15.80
N GLN A 25 -20.42 21.13 -16.30
CA GLN A 25 -21.84 21.49 -16.49
C GLN A 25 -22.66 21.30 -15.19
N ASN A 26 -23.56 20.30 -15.16
CA ASN A 26 -24.43 19.98 -14.03
C ASN A 26 -23.91 18.82 -13.18
N GLY A 27 -22.69 18.34 -13.43
CA GLY A 27 -22.06 17.25 -12.70
C GLY A 27 -20.70 17.64 -12.13
N ALA A 28 -20.19 16.81 -11.23
CA ALA A 28 -18.86 16.91 -10.68
C ALA A 28 -18.19 15.53 -10.59
N VAL A 29 -16.88 15.53 -10.77
CA VAL A 29 -16.02 14.41 -10.41
C VAL A 29 -15.59 14.64 -8.97
N ILE A 30 -15.87 13.66 -8.12
CA ILE A 30 -15.58 13.72 -6.69
C ILE A 30 -14.69 12.55 -6.28
N LYS A 31 -13.84 12.79 -5.28
CA LYS A 31 -12.84 11.82 -4.84
C LYS A 31 -12.86 11.65 -3.33
N GLY A 32 -12.94 10.42 -2.86
CA GLY A 32 -13.03 10.09 -1.45
C GLY A 32 -11.82 10.59 -0.67
N THR A 33 -12.02 11.13 0.53
CA THR A 33 -10.88 11.61 1.33
C THR A 33 -10.10 10.46 1.94
N GLU A 34 -10.79 9.42 2.41
CA GLU A 34 -10.20 8.26 3.11
C GLU A 34 -10.27 6.94 2.32
N PHE A 35 -11.35 6.76 1.55
CA PHE A 35 -11.58 5.58 0.72
C PHE A 35 -11.18 5.89 -0.72
N ARG A 36 -10.57 4.91 -1.42
CA ARG A 36 -10.05 5.05 -2.81
C ARG A 36 -11.16 5.11 -3.87
N LEU A 37 -12.15 5.99 -3.67
CA LEU A 37 -13.33 6.08 -4.51
C LEU A 37 -13.27 7.34 -5.37
N LEU A 38 -13.37 7.15 -6.68
CA LEU A 38 -13.58 8.21 -7.66
C LEU A 38 -14.98 8.03 -8.25
N ALA A 39 -15.79 9.08 -8.24
CA ALA A 39 -17.17 8.99 -8.69
C ALA A 39 -17.60 10.26 -9.43
N ASP A 40 -18.47 10.07 -10.42
CA ASP A 40 -19.26 11.14 -11.00
C ASP A 40 -20.57 11.31 -10.22
N ALA A 41 -20.97 12.55 -9.99
CA ALA A 41 -22.20 12.88 -9.28
C ALA A 41 -22.86 14.15 -9.84
N PRO A 42 -24.20 14.18 -10.00
CA PRO A 42 -24.93 15.41 -10.27
C PRO A 42 -24.69 16.44 -9.15
N LEU A 43 -24.56 17.73 -9.48
CA LEU A 43 -24.35 18.78 -8.48
C LEU A 43 -25.48 18.83 -7.44
N GLU A 44 -26.71 18.55 -7.87
CA GLU A 44 -27.87 18.48 -6.99
C GLU A 44 -27.81 17.33 -5.99
N ASP A 45 -27.02 16.28 -6.23
CA ASP A 45 -26.81 15.16 -5.30
C ASP A 45 -25.75 15.51 -4.23
N LEU A 46 -24.95 16.55 -4.47
CA LEU A 46 -23.85 16.93 -3.59
C LEU A 46 -24.28 17.93 -2.53
N MET A 47 -23.92 17.66 -1.29
CA MET A 47 -24.08 18.56 -0.16
C MET A 47 -22.70 18.93 0.38
N GLN A 48 -22.38 20.23 0.39
CA GLN A 48 -21.13 20.72 0.96
C GLN A 48 -21.12 20.52 2.48
N VAL A 49 -19.96 20.11 3.01
CA VAL A 49 -19.75 19.87 4.44
C VAL A 49 -18.51 20.63 4.91
N PRO A 50 -18.45 21.02 6.20
CA PRO A 50 -17.28 21.71 6.72
C PRO A 50 -16.06 20.78 6.74
N PRO A 51 -14.83 21.32 6.70
CA PRO A 51 -13.59 20.54 6.82
C PRO A 51 -13.50 19.65 8.06
N THR A 52 -14.22 20.02 9.12
CA THR A 52 -14.30 19.29 10.38
C THR A 52 -15.29 18.13 10.35
N ARG A 53 -16.07 17.95 9.27
CA ARG A 53 -17.03 16.85 9.14
C ARG A 53 -16.28 15.52 9.04
N ILE A 54 -16.50 14.68 10.04
CA ILE A 54 -16.10 13.27 10.03
C ILE A 54 -17.37 12.45 9.97
N THR A 55 -17.56 11.62 8.94
CA THR A 55 -18.67 10.67 8.86
C THR A 55 -18.43 9.51 9.83
N GLU A 56 -19.47 8.79 10.25
CA GLU A 56 -19.32 7.64 11.16
C GLU A 56 -18.34 6.61 10.58
N ARG A 57 -18.47 6.32 9.28
CA ARG A 57 -17.56 5.45 8.54
C ARG A 57 -16.13 6.00 8.51
N GLY A 58 -15.97 7.32 8.34
CA GLY A 58 -14.66 7.98 8.40
C GLY A 58 -14.03 7.91 9.79
N GLN A 59 -14.83 8.07 10.85
CA GLN A 59 -14.38 7.97 12.24
C GLN A 59 -13.91 6.56 12.57
N GLN A 60 -14.68 5.53 12.17
CA GLN A 60 -14.30 4.13 12.33
C GLN A 60 -13.01 3.81 11.59
N ALA A 61 -12.87 4.31 10.35
CA ALA A 61 -11.64 4.13 9.58
C ALA A 61 -10.42 4.78 10.25
N GLN A 62 -10.59 5.97 10.84
CA GLN A 62 -9.51 6.67 11.56
C GLN A 62 -9.09 5.94 12.85
N ILE A 63 -10.06 5.45 13.63
CA ILE A 63 -9.79 4.63 14.82
C ILE A 63 -9.01 3.39 14.41
N LYS A 64 -9.51 2.66 13.41
CA LYS A 64 -8.88 1.42 12.95
C LYS A 64 -7.48 1.68 12.38
N ALA A 65 -7.29 2.73 11.59
CA ALA A 65 -5.97 3.13 11.08
C ALA A 65 -4.96 3.38 12.21
N THR A 66 -5.41 3.99 13.31
CA THR A 66 -4.57 4.26 14.49
C THR A 66 -4.20 2.97 15.21
N GLU A 67 -5.15 2.05 15.37
CA GLU A 67 -4.91 0.71 15.94
C GLU A 67 -3.92 -0.08 15.07
N SER A 68 -4.12 -0.11 13.76
CA SER A 68 -3.26 -0.77 12.78
C SER A 68 -1.82 -0.25 12.86
N LEU A 69 -1.64 1.08 12.90
CA LEU A 69 -0.32 1.67 13.02
C LEU A 69 0.35 1.34 14.37
N THR A 70 -0.44 1.34 15.45
CA THR A 70 0.06 0.93 16.78
C THR A 70 0.52 -0.52 16.75
N ARG A 71 -0.22 -1.40 16.07
CA ARG A 71 0.16 -2.80 15.91
C ARG A 71 1.44 -2.97 15.10
N LEU A 72 1.59 -2.26 13.98
CA LEU A 72 2.82 -2.31 13.17
C LEU A 72 4.06 -1.88 13.96
N ARG A 73 3.93 -0.83 14.78
CA ARG A 73 5.03 -0.38 15.65
C ARG A 73 5.42 -1.44 16.67
N LYS A 74 4.43 -2.09 17.28
CA LYS A 74 4.65 -3.19 18.22
C LYS A 74 5.32 -4.39 17.54
N ASP A 75 4.80 -4.82 16.39
CA ASP A 75 5.35 -5.94 15.63
C ASP A 75 6.82 -5.68 15.24
N ARG A 76 7.15 -4.45 14.82
CA ARG A 76 8.53 -4.05 14.56
C ARG A 76 9.40 -4.19 15.81
N GLN A 77 8.96 -3.66 16.95
CA GLN A 77 9.72 -3.72 18.19
C GLN A 77 9.98 -5.17 18.62
N GLU A 78 8.98 -6.04 18.51
CA GLU A 78 9.12 -7.48 18.78
C GLU A 78 10.13 -8.13 17.83
N GLN A 79 10.09 -7.79 16.53
CA GLN A 79 11.06 -8.29 15.56
C GLN A 79 12.50 -7.84 15.89
N SER A 80 12.69 -6.59 16.31
CA SER A 80 13.98 -6.06 16.76
C SER A 80 14.49 -6.79 18.00
N GLN A 81 13.62 -7.05 18.98
CA GLN A 81 13.96 -7.77 20.21
C GLN A 81 14.40 -9.21 19.93
N ARG A 82 13.61 -9.97 19.16
CA ARG A 82 13.94 -11.34 18.74
C ARG A 82 15.28 -11.41 18.01
N SER A 83 15.52 -10.42 17.14
CA SER A 83 16.78 -10.31 16.42
C SER A 83 17.96 -10.09 17.36
N GLY A 84 17.82 -9.20 18.35
CA GLY A 84 18.85 -8.94 19.36
C GLY A 84 19.17 -10.14 20.25
N GLU A 85 18.14 -10.88 20.68
CA GLU A 85 18.31 -12.12 21.48
C GLU A 85 19.04 -13.21 20.69
N SER A 86 18.75 -13.35 19.39
CA SER A 86 19.43 -14.33 18.55
C SER A 86 20.94 -14.04 18.35
N ILE A 87 21.35 -12.77 18.50
CA ILE A 87 22.73 -12.32 18.30
C ILE A 87 23.53 -12.35 19.61
N SER A 88 22.91 -12.07 20.76
CA SER A 88 23.58 -12.00 22.07
C SER A 88 24.23 -13.33 22.50
N GLY A 89 23.79 -14.47 21.96
CA GLY A 89 24.39 -15.79 22.21
C GLY A 89 25.69 -16.08 21.43
N VAL A 90 26.14 -15.22 20.50
CA VAL A 90 27.26 -15.51 19.59
C VAL A 90 28.57 -14.80 20.02
N TRP A 91 28.52 -13.64 20.70
CA TRP A 91 29.71 -12.88 21.09
C TRP A 91 29.58 -12.22 22.49
N PRO A 92 30.59 -12.33 23.37
CA PRO A 92 30.54 -11.70 24.70
C PRO A 92 31.16 -10.30 24.67
N GLN A 93 30.39 -9.22 24.47
CA GLN A 93 30.84 -7.86 24.84
C GLN A 93 29.68 -6.86 25.11
N SER A 94 29.86 -6.11 26.21
CA SER A 94 29.25 -4.85 26.71
C SER A 94 27.73 -4.56 26.51
N PRO A 95 26.96 -4.24 27.59
CA PRO A 95 25.49 -4.12 27.55
C PRO A 95 24.87 -2.89 26.85
N LYS A 96 25.65 -1.98 26.26
CA LYS A 96 25.15 -0.61 25.97
C LYS A 96 24.82 -0.28 24.52
N GLU A 97 25.25 -1.06 23.52
CA GLU A 97 24.97 -0.74 22.12
C GLU A 97 24.67 -1.98 21.28
N LEU A 98 23.59 -1.92 20.47
CA LEU A 98 23.19 -2.99 19.56
C LEU A 98 24.30 -3.25 18.53
N ALA A 99 24.82 -4.48 18.47
CA ALA A 99 25.90 -4.88 17.56
C ALA A 99 25.49 -5.04 16.08
N TYR A 100 24.21 -4.79 15.76
CA TYR A 100 23.61 -5.03 14.47
C TYR A 100 22.87 -3.81 13.93
N PHE A 101 22.47 -3.87 12.67
CA PHE A 101 21.56 -2.93 12.04
C PHE A 101 20.40 -3.65 11.34
N GLU A 102 19.26 -2.98 11.27
CA GLU A 102 18.06 -3.49 10.62
C GLU A 102 18.07 -3.16 9.13
N VAL A 103 17.59 -4.10 8.32
CA VAL A 103 17.41 -3.93 6.88
C VAL A 103 15.97 -4.32 6.54
N PRO A 104 15.01 -3.38 6.67
CA PRO A 104 13.64 -3.59 6.20
C PRO A 104 13.57 -3.70 4.68
N GLY A 105 12.54 -4.37 4.18
CA GLY A 105 12.27 -4.44 2.74
C GLY A 105 12.05 -3.07 2.09
N LYS A 106 12.59 -2.90 0.90
CA LYS A 106 12.39 -1.69 0.09
C LYS A 106 11.07 -1.76 -0.69
N VAL A 107 10.28 -0.70 -0.59
CA VAL A 107 8.99 -0.58 -1.28
C VAL A 107 9.12 0.31 -2.52
N LEU A 108 8.60 -0.15 -3.66
CA LEU A 108 8.28 0.69 -4.82
C LEU A 108 6.75 0.83 -4.89
N HIS A 109 6.23 2.05 -4.73
CA HIS A 109 4.78 2.32 -4.71
C HIS A 109 4.38 3.15 -5.94
N LEU A 110 3.61 2.55 -6.84
CA LEU A 110 2.92 3.27 -7.91
C LEU A 110 1.46 3.48 -7.53
N ASP A 111 1.00 4.72 -7.59
CA ASP A 111 -0.40 5.05 -7.32
C ASP A 111 -1.00 5.87 -8.47
N GLY A 112 -2.24 5.56 -8.86
CA GLY A 112 -3.06 6.40 -9.74
C GLY A 112 -3.44 7.75 -9.11
N ASP A 113 -3.24 7.88 -7.80
CA ASP A 113 -3.65 9.02 -7.02
C ASP A 113 -2.53 9.69 -6.22
N ALA A 114 -2.23 10.96 -6.51
CA ALA A 114 -1.19 11.70 -5.82
C ALA A 114 -1.45 11.90 -4.31
N LEU A 115 -2.70 12.06 -3.89
CA LEU A 115 -3.03 12.28 -2.48
C LEU A 115 -2.94 10.99 -1.67
N TYR A 116 -3.41 9.86 -2.22
CA TYR A 116 -3.24 8.57 -1.57
C TYR A 116 -1.78 8.12 -1.56
N LEU A 117 -1.02 8.38 -2.63
CA LEU A 117 0.42 8.14 -2.64
C LEU A 117 1.11 8.92 -1.52
N LYS A 118 0.82 10.22 -1.38
CA LYS A 118 1.38 11.05 -0.31
C LYS A 118 1.06 10.50 1.08
N LYS A 119 -0.18 10.07 1.32
CA LYS A 119 -0.57 9.40 2.59
C LYS A 119 0.25 8.13 2.82
N SER A 120 0.47 7.33 1.78
CA SER A 120 1.23 6.08 1.84
C SER A 120 2.72 6.32 2.16
N LEU A 121 3.35 7.24 1.44
CA LEU A 121 4.77 7.61 1.64
C LEU A 121 5.02 8.17 3.04
N ASN A 122 4.14 9.04 3.54
CA ASN A 122 4.22 9.55 4.91
C ASN A 122 4.20 8.40 5.94
N LEU A 123 3.40 7.36 5.71
CA LEU A 123 3.32 6.22 6.61
C LEU A 123 4.60 5.36 6.55
N TYR A 124 5.13 5.11 5.36
CA TYR A 124 6.42 4.43 5.21
C TYR A 124 7.55 5.19 5.92
N GLU A 125 7.59 6.52 5.77
CA GLU A 125 8.57 7.38 6.44
C GLU A 125 8.46 7.30 7.97
N GLN A 126 7.24 7.43 8.51
CA GLN A 126 7.00 7.27 9.96
C GLN A 126 7.44 5.90 10.49
N LEU A 127 7.33 4.87 9.65
CA LEU A 127 7.76 3.51 9.96
C LEU A 127 9.25 3.27 9.63
N ARG A 128 9.96 4.23 9.05
CA ARG A 128 11.36 4.09 8.56
C ARG A 128 11.53 2.92 7.57
N ILE A 129 10.55 2.73 6.71
CA ILE A 129 10.62 1.81 5.57
C ILE A 129 11.23 2.57 4.38
N PRO A 130 12.28 2.06 3.73
CA PRO A 130 12.80 2.65 2.51
C PRO A 130 11.77 2.51 1.40
N ALA A 131 11.22 3.62 0.94
CA ALA A 131 10.16 3.63 -0.07
C ALA A 131 10.45 4.65 -1.17
N GLU A 132 10.14 4.27 -2.41
CA GLU A 132 10.13 5.15 -3.57
C GLU A 132 8.72 5.17 -4.17
N GLY A 133 8.16 6.36 -4.38
CA GLY A 133 6.77 6.53 -4.82
C GLY A 133 6.64 7.29 -6.12
N HIS A 134 5.76 6.82 -7.01
CA HIS A 134 5.49 7.44 -8.31
C HIS A 134 3.99 7.58 -8.55
N HIS A 135 3.52 8.81 -8.81
CA HIS A 135 2.14 9.07 -9.23
C HIS A 135 2.03 8.83 -10.74
N ILE A 136 1.32 7.77 -11.12
CA ILE A 136 1.27 7.27 -12.51
C ILE A 136 -0.17 6.87 -12.82
N HIS A 137 -0.71 7.33 -13.93
CA HIS A 137 -2.02 6.87 -14.40
C HIS A 137 -2.03 5.36 -14.63
N GLU A 138 -3.13 4.67 -14.30
CA GLU A 138 -3.19 3.20 -14.27
C GLU A 138 -2.74 2.57 -15.59
N SER A 139 -3.17 3.14 -16.73
CA SER A 139 -2.79 2.67 -18.08
C SER A 139 -1.29 2.77 -18.40
N LYS A 140 -0.51 3.52 -17.61
CA LYS A 140 0.94 3.73 -17.78
C LYS A 140 1.79 3.01 -16.75
N MET A 141 1.18 2.32 -15.78
CA MET A 141 1.90 1.63 -14.71
C MET A 141 2.77 0.50 -15.25
N ALA A 142 2.28 -0.32 -16.18
CA ALA A 142 3.04 -1.44 -16.75
C ALA A 142 4.33 -0.96 -17.46
N GLU A 143 4.21 0.03 -18.35
CA GLU A 143 5.33 0.65 -19.07
C GLU A 143 6.35 1.27 -18.10
N THR A 144 5.86 1.88 -17.02
CA THR A 144 6.72 2.53 -16.02
C THR A 144 7.45 1.50 -15.15
N LEU A 145 6.77 0.44 -14.71
CA LEU A 145 7.38 -0.65 -13.94
C LEU A 145 8.51 -1.32 -14.72
N TYR A 146 8.32 -1.56 -16.02
CA TYR A 146 9.36 -2.13 -16.88
C TYR A 146 10.68 -1.35 -16.79
N ARG A 147 10.60 -0.01 -16.72
CA ARG A 147 11.77 0.86 -16.57
C ARG A 147 12.29 0.92 -15.14
N LEU A 148 11.40 1.00 -14.15
CA LEU A 148 11.80 1.25 -12.76
C LEU A 148 12.39 0.02 -12.07
N LEU A 149 11.85 -1.19 -12.30
CA LEU A 149 12.24 -2.38 -11.55
C LEU A 149 13.76 -2.68 -11.60
N PRO A 150 14.44 -2.63 -12.76
CA PRO A 150 15.89 -2.88 -12.82
C PRO A 150 16.75 -1.86 -12.06
N HIS A 151 16.26 -0.63 -11.89
CA HIS A 151 16.95 0.48 -11.24
C HIS A 151 16.65 0.54 -9.74
N VAL A 152 15.38 0.43 -9.38
CA VAL A 152 14.92 0.55 -8.00
C VAL A 152 15.24 -0.71 -7.19
N ARG A 153 15.14 -1.89 -7.83
CA ARG A 153 15.31 -3.22 -7.23
C ARG A 153 14.59 -3.35 -5.87
N PRO A 154 13.26 -3.18 -5.84
CA PRO A 154 12.50 -3.28 -4.60
C PRO A 154 12.32 -4.74 -4.15
N ASP A 155 12.04 -4.94 -2.87
CA ASP A 155 11.56 -6.22 -2.33
C ASP A 155 10.03 -6.32 -2.43
N ILE A 156 9.35 -5.17 -2.39
CA ILE A 156 7.89 -5.06 -2.40
C ILE A 156 7.46 -4.03 -3.44
N VAL A 157 6.50 -4.39 -4.29
CA VAL A 157 5.87 -3.48 -5.25
C VAL A 157 4.41 -3.30 -4.88
N VAL A 158 3.97 -2.05 -4.74
CA VAL A 158 2.58 -1.68 -4.50
C VAL A 158 2.03 -1.00 -5.76
N ILE A 159 0.97 -1.57 -6.34
CA ILE A 159 0.34 -1.11 -7.58
C ILE A 159 -1.12 -0.76 -7.28
N THR A 160 -1.38 0.50 -6.96
CA THR A 160 -2.71 0.95 -6.52
C THR A 160 -3.21 2.11 -7.36
N GLY A 161 -4.49 2.45 -7.25
CA GLY A 161 -5.05 3.57 -7.99
C GLY A 161 -6.55 3.63 -7.80
N HIS A 162 -7.27 3.86 -8.89
CA HIS A 162 -8.71 3.87 -8.96
C HIS A 162 -9.21 2.68 -9.78
N ASP A 163 -10.30 2.07 -9.33
CA ASP A 163 -11.02 1.05 -10.06
C ASP A 163 -12.48 1.07 -9.61
N GLY A 164 -13.30 0.27 -10.27
CA GLY A 164 -14.71 0.20 -9.97
C GLY A 164 -15.43 -0.70 -10.96
N VAL A 165 -16.52 -1.31 -10.49
CA VAL A 165 -17.42 -2.06 -11.36
C VAL A 165 -18.17 -1.06 -12.24
N LEU A 166 -18.08 -1.26 -13.56
CA LEU A 166 -18.80 -0.43 -14.53
C LEU A 166 -20.30 -0.75 -14.48
N LYS A 167 -21.14 0.28 -14.54
CA LYS A 167 -22.59 0.10 -14.67
C LYS A 167 -22.90 -0.40 -16.09
N GLN A 168 -23.19 -1.69 -16.25
CA GLN A 168 -23.63 -2.27 -17.53
C GLN A 168 -25.16 -2.40 -17.59
N GLN A 169 -25.74 -2.18 -18.78
CA GLN A 169 -27.20 -2.16 -18.99
C GLN A 169 -27.83 -3.57 -19.10
N HIS A 170 -27.07 -4.60 -19.51
CA HIS A 170 -27.68 -5.88 -19.94
C HIS A 170 -27.05 -7.18 -19.38
N THR A 171 -25.77 -7.19 -18.95
CA THR A 171 -25.13 -8.39 -18.38
C THR A 171 -24.28 -8.03 -17.17
N TYR A 172 -24.73 -8.38 -15.97
CA TYR A 172 -23.96 -8.19 -14.73
C TYR A 172 -23.05 -9.40 -14.50
N ASP A 173 -21.92 -9.45 -15.21
CA ASP A 173 -20.92 -10.53 -15.05
C ASP A 173 -19.66 -10.01 -14.34
N LEU A 174 -19.54 -10.31 -13.05
CA LEU A 174 -18.39 -9.92 -12.22
C LEU A 174 -17.16 -10.83 -12.42
N TYR A 175 -17.27 -11.91 -13.19
CA TYR A 175 -16.11 -12.74 -13.58
C TYR A 175 -15.41 -12.20 -14.83
N SER A 176 -16.08 -11.30 -15.57
CA SER A 176 -15.48 -10.66 -16.73
C SER A 176 -14.60 -9.50 -16.29
N LEU A 177 -13.32 -9.55 -16.68
CA LEU A 177 -12.38 -8.46 -16.46
C LEU A 177 -12.79 -7.15 -17.17
N ASN A 178 -13.64 -7.23 -18.20
CA ASN A 178 -14.20 -6.05 -18.89
C ASN A 178 -15.27 -5.32 -18.06
N SER A 179 -15.75 -5.92 -16.97
CA SER A 179 -16.70 -5.28 -16.06
C SER A 179 -16.06 -4.27 -15.11
N TYR A 180 -14.74 -4.11 -15.18
CA TYR A 180 -13.95 -3.29 -14.28
C TYR A 180 -13.19 -2.20 -15.04
N LYS A 181 -13.15 -0.99 -14.49
CA LYS A 181 -12.57 0.17 -15.16
C LYS A 181 -11.07 0.02 -15.43
N ASN A 182 -10.32 -0.47 -14.45
CA ASN A 182 -8.85 -0.45 -14.46
C ASN A 182 -8.20 -1.78 -14.07
N SER A 183 -8.96 -2.81 -13.67
CA SER A 183 -8.38 -4.11 -13.32
C SER A 183 -7.47 -4.69 -14.42
N GLN A 184 -7.78 -4.45 -15.70
CA GLN A 184 -6.90 -4.83 -16.82
C GLN A 184 -5.52 -4.18 -16.77
N ASN A 185 -5.47 -2.89 -16.43
CA ASN A 185 -4.22 -2.14 -16.32
C ASN A 185 -3.37 -2.67 -15.16
N PHE A 186 -3.98 -2.98 -14.02
CA PHE A 186 -3.27 -3.61 -12.89
C PHE A 186 -2.77 -5.01 -13.24
N VAL A 187 -3.58 -5.85 -13.91
CA VAL A 187 -3.13 -7.17 -14.41
C VAL A 187 -1.90 -7.04 -15.30
N ALA A 188 -1.89 -6.09 -16.24
CA ALA A 188 -0.75 -5.84 -17.10
C ALA A 188 0.50 -5.42 -16.30
N ALA A 189 0.33 -4.55 -15.31
CA ALA A 189 1.42 -4.09 -14.45
C ALA A 189 2.01 -5.23 -13.58
N ILE A 190 1.15 -6.10 -13.02
CA ILE A 190 1.57 -7.29 -12.26
C ILE A 190 2.37 -8.24 -13.15
N ARG A 191 1.93 -8.48 -14.38
CA ARG A 191 2.63 -9.35 -15.34
C ARG A 191 4.04 -8.83 -15.64
N VAL A 192 4.21 -7.53 -15.88
CA VAL A 192 5.53 -6.92 -16.07
C VAL A 192 6.42 -7.13 -14.83
N ALA A 193 5.88 -6.97 -13.63
CA ALA A 193 6.64 -7.23 -12.41
C ALA A 193 7.03 -8.70 -12.28
N ARG A 194 6.18 -9.64 -12.70
CA ARG A 194 6.46 -11.09 -12.69
C ARG A 194 7.38 -11.55 -13.82
N GLU A 195 7.44 -10.82 -14.93
CA GLU A 195 8.44 -11.03 -15.97
C GLU A 195 9.84 -10.65 -15.47
N TYR A 196 9.93 -9.58 -14.67
CA TYR A 196 11.17 -9.18 -14.00
C TYR A 196 11.57 -10.16 -12.88
N GLU A 197 10.64 -10.53 -12.00
CA GLU A 197 10.88 -11.48 -10.90
C GLU A 197 9.68 -12.42 -10.70
N ARG A 198 9.87 -13.69 -11.09
CA ARG A 198 8.84 -14.74 -11.05
C ARG A 198 8.61 -15.27 -9.64
N ASN A 199 9.62 -15.20 -8.77
CA ASN A 199 9.55 -15.75 -7.43
C ASN A 199 8.75 -14.81 -6.51
N PHE A 200 7.65 -15.33 -5.97
CA PHE A 200 6.73 -14.60 -5.09
C PHE A 200 7.35 -14.15 -3.77
N ASP A 201 8.35 -14.89 -3.28
CA ASP A 201 9.04 -14.61 -2.03
C ASP A 201 10.23 -13.65 -2.22
N THR A 202 10.67 -13.44 -3.46
CA THR A 202 11.72 -12.46 -3.78
C THR A 202 11.12 -11.09 -4.07
N LEU A 203 10.00 -11.03 -4.79
CA LEU A 203 9.26 -9.80 -5.06
C LEU A 203 7.81 -9.94 -4.63
N THR A 204 7.46 -9.32 -3.50
CA THR A 204 6.08 -9.26 -3.03
C THR A 204 5.31 -8.20 -3.81
N ILE A 205 4.15 -8.56 -4.36
CA ILE A 205 3.29 -7.63 -5.11
C ILE A 205 1.95 -7.45 -4.36
N VAL A 206 1.63 -6.21 -4.02
CA VAL A 206 0.33 -5.79 -3.48
C VAL A 206 -0.38 -4.93 -4.53
N ALA A 207 -1.56 -5.32 -5.00
CA ALA A 207 -2.19 -4.65 -6.14
C ALA A 207 -3.70 -4.46 -6.02
N GLY A 208 -4.20 -3.43 -6.70
CA GLY A 208 -5.63 -3.17 -6.89
C GLY A 208 -6.11 -1.88 -6.23
N ALA A 209 -7.43 -1.71 -6.29
CA ALA A 209 -8.14 -0.55 -5.76
C ALA A 209 -9.54 -0.94 -5.27
N CYS A 210 -10.41 0.05 -5.08
CA CYS A 210 -11.81 -0.20 -4.76
C CYS A 210 -12.45 -1.08 -5.83
N GLN A 211 -13.15 -2.12 -5.39
CA GLN A 211 -13.88 -3.04 -6.24
C GLN A 211 -13.09 -3.68 -7.39
N SER A 212 -11.77 -3.80 -7.28
CA SER A 212 -10.99 -4.49 -8.32
C SER A 212 -11.37 -5.96 -8.47
N HIS A 213 -11.07 -6.53 -9.65
CA HIS A 213 -11.23 -7.95 -9.92
C HIS A 213 -10.15 -8.76 -9.21
N PHE A 214 -10.40 -9.05 -7.94
CA PHE A 214 -9.50 -9.75 -7.03
C PHE A 214 -8.85 -11.02 -7.62
N GLU A 215 -9.67 -11.90 -8.21
CA GLU A 215 -9.22 -13.20 -8.73
C GLU A 215 -8.28 -13.04 -9.93
N ALA A 216 -8.54 -12.05 -10.80
CA ALA A 216 -7.67 -11.77 -11.94
C ALA A 216 -6.31 -11.19 -11.49
N LEU A 217 -6.30 -10.36 -10.44
CA LEU A 217 -5.06 -9.81 -9.88
C LEU A 217 -4.19 -10.91 -9.26
N LEU A 218 -4.78 -11.80 -8.45
CA LEU A 218 -4.07 -12.96 -7.92
C LEU A 218 -3.61 -13.90 -9.04
N GLY A 219 -4.49 -14.19 -10.01
CA GLY A 219 -4.17 -15.04 -11.16
C GLY A 219 -3.07 -14.46 -12.06
N ALA A 220 -2.88 -13.13 -12.07
CA ALA A 220 -1.77 -12.47 -12.75
C ALA A 220 -0.44 -12.58 -11.99
N GLY A 221 -0.49 -12.95 -10.70
CA GLY A 221 0.67 -13.19 -9.86
C GLY A 221 0.88 -12.21 -8.72
N ALA A 222 -0.13 -11.43 -8.33
CA ALA A 222 -0.05 -10.65 -7.10
C ALA A 222 0.00 -11.57 -5.87
N ASN A 223 0.78 -11.19 -4.85
CA ASN A 223 0.75 -11.86 -3.55
C ASN A 223 -0.52 -11.46 -2.79
N PHE A 224 -0.86 -10.18 -2.86
CA PHE A 224 -2.04 -9.60 -2.24
C PHE A 224 -2.81 -8.76 -3.24
N ALA A 225 -4.13 -8.88 -3.20
CA ALA A 225 -5.02 -8.15 -4.07
C ALA A 225 -6.16 -7.49 -3.29
N SER A 226 -6.60 -6.33 -3.78
CA SER A 226 -7.70 -5.60 -3.21
C SER A 226 -9.07 -6.15 -3.60
N SER A 227 -10.01 -5.96 -2.69
CA SER A 227 -11.46 -6.06 -2.84
C SER A 227 -12.04 -7.42 -3.26
N PRO A 228 -11.76 -8.53 -2.55
CA PRO A 228 -12.48 -9.80 -2.75
C PRO A 228 -14.01 -9.64 -2.76
N GLY A 229 -14.53 -8.80 -1.85
CA GLY A 229 -15.96 -8.51 -1.72
C GLY A 229 -16.48 -7.41 -2.66
N ARG A 230 -15.65 -6.89 -3.57
CA ARG A 230 -15.98 -5.76 -4.47
C ARG A 230 -16.49 -4.52 -3.72
N ILE A 231 -15.89 -4.25 -2.56
CA ILE A 231 -16.17 -3.11 -1.69
C ILE A 231 -15.19 -1.95 -1.90
N LEU A 232 -15.54 -0.80 -1.32
CA LEU A 232 -14.60 0.31 -1.16
C LEU A 232 -13.53 -0.06 -0.13
N ILE A 233 -12.27 0.22 -0.46
CA ILE A 233 -11.12 -0.03 0.41
C ILE A 233 -10.50 1.28 0.88
N HIS A 234 -9.86 1.23 2.04
CA HIS A 234 -9.18 2.38 2.61
C HIS A 234 -7.82 2.60 1.95
N ALA A 235 -7.40 3.86 1.82
CA ALA A 235 -6.14 4.20 1.16
C ALA A 235 -4.90 3.52 1.79
N LEU A 236 -4.96 3.26 3.10
CA LEU A 236 -3.88 2.67 3.90
C LEU A 236 -3.86 1.14 3.93
N ASP A 237 -4.88 0.44 3.41
CA ASP A 237 -4.92 -1.03 3.47
C ASP A 237 -3.73 -1.67 2.72
N PRO A 238 -3.41 -1.29 1.48
CA PRO A 238 -2.24 -1.82 0.78
C PRO A 238 -0.91 -1.49 1.48
N VAL A 239 -0.86 -0.32 2.13
CA VAL A 239 0.32 0.18 2.84
C VAL A 239 0.59 -0.64 4.10
N TYR A 240 -0.46 -1.05 4.81
CA TYR A 240 -0.35 -1.94 5.96
C TYR A 240 0.30 -3.27 5.58
N ILE A 241 -0.15 -3.87 4.47
CA ILE A 241 0.39 -5.14 3.96
C ILE A 241 1.86 -4.99 3.59
N ALA A 242 2.20 -3.95 2.83
CA ALA A 242 3.59 -3.67 2.44
C ALA A 242 4.48 -3.46 3.67
N ALA A 243 4.01 -2.70 4.68
CA ALA A 243 4.75 -2.51 5.92
C ALA A 243 4.94 -3.81 6.71
N LYS A 244 3.89 -4.64 6.79
CA LYS A 244 3.98 -5.94 7.45
C LYS A 244 4.97 -6.87 6.74
N ALA A 245 4.93 -6.96 5.41
CA ALA A 245 5.89 -7.72 4.61
C ALA A 245 7.34 -7.22 4.82
N SER A 246 7.52 -5.89 4.82
CA SER A 246 8.81 -5.23 5.00
C SER A 246 9.47 -5.54 6.36
N PHE A 247 8.68 -5.72 7.42
CA PHE A 247 9.18 -6.01 8.77
C PHE A 247 9.08 -7.47 9.19
N THR A 248 8.45 -8.33 8.39
CA THR A 248 8.46 -9.77 8.65
C THR A 248 9.82 -10.33 8.23
N SER A 249 10.43 -11.14 9.09
CA SER A 249 11.71 -11.81 8.81
C SER A 249 11.67 -12.57 7.50
N ILE A 250 12.79 -12.59 6.76
CA ILE A 250 12.97 -13.51 5.63
C ILE A 250 12.84 -14.98 5.99
N ARG A 251 12.84 -15.33 7.28
CA ARG A 251 12.68 -16.70 7.79
C ARG A 251 11.21 -17.09 8.01
N ASP A 252 10.32 -16.11 8.07
CA ASP A 252 8.93 -16.26 8.49
C ASP A 252 7.96 -15.86 7.36
N SER A 253 6.74 -16.39 7.42
CA SER A 253 5.63 -15.98 6.54
C SER A 253 4.88 -14.79 7.13
N VAL A 254 4.39 -13.91 6.27
CA VAL A 254 3.45 -12.84 6.64
C VAL A 254 2.12 -13.48 7.06
N SER A 255 1.73 -13.28 8.32
CA SER A 255 0.46 -13.82 8.85
C SER A 255 -0.74 -13.20 8.14
N LEU A 256 -1.42 -14.00 7.30
CA LEU A 256 -2.63 -13.58 6.59
C LEU A 256 -3.74 -13.17 7.56
N GLY A 257 -3.95 -13.93 8.63
CA GLY A 257 -4.94 -13.60 9.65
C GLY A 257 -4.66 -12.24 10.31
N ASP A 258 -3.40 -11.96 10.65
CA ASP A 258 -3.02 -10.67 11.21
C ASP A 258 -3.21 -9.54 10.20
N VAL A 259 -2.79 -9.74 8.95
CA VAL A 259 -2.96 -8.74 7.90
C VAL A 259 -4.43 -8.41 7.68
N LEU A 260 -5.27 -9.42 7.49
CA LEU A 260 -6.67 -9.22 7.15
C LEU A 260 -7.49 -8.65 8.32
N ASN A 261 -7.15 -8.94 9.57
CA ASN A 261 -7.85 -8.41 10.75
C ASN A 261 -7.42 -6.99 11.14
N ASN A 262 -6.23 -6.56 10.69
CA ASN A 262 -5.66 -5.26 11.01
C ASN A 262 -5.63 -4.30 9.81
N THR A 263 -6.05 -4.70 8.62
CA THR A 263 -6.47 -3.73 7.60
C THR A 263 -7.77 -3.06 8.02
N ILE A 264 -8.01 -1.85 7.53
CA ILE A 264 -9.17 -1.02 7.89
C ILE A 264 -10.43 -1.58 7.24
N SER A 265 -10.33 -2.07 6.01
CA SER A 265 -11.48 -2.65 5.28
C SER A 265 -11.65 -4.16 5.50
N GLY A 266 -10.73 -4.79 6.24
CA GLY A 266 -10.82 -6.19 6.62
C GLY A 266 -10.66 -7.18 5.45
N SER A 267 -11.10 -8.42 5.68
CA SER A 267 -11.03 -9.53 4.70
C SER A 267 -11.89 -9.35 3.46
N GLN A 268 -12.88 -8.45 3.50
CA GLN A 268 -13.66 -8.10 2.30
C GLN A 268 -12.92 -7.11 1.42
N GLY A 269 -12.00 -6.33 2.00
CA GLY A 269 -11.25 -5.28 1.32
C GLY A 269 -9.87 -5.70 0.85
N MET A 270 -9.23 -6.68 1.47
CA MET A 270 -7.95 -7.23 1.00
C MET A 270 -7.96 -8.75 1.11
N GLY A 271 -7.17 -9.42 0.28
CA GLY A 271 -6.91 -10.85 0.33
C GLY A 271 -5.52 -11.16 -0.23
N GLY A 272 -5.07 -12.40 -0.11
CA GLY A 272 -3.77 -12.79 -0.62
C GLY A 272 -3.43 -14.24 -0.37
N ILE A 273 -2.23 -14.63 -0.79
CA ILE A 273 -1.64 -15.95 -0.57
C ILE A 273 -0.48 -15.87 0.42
N GLU A 274 -0.09 -17.02 0.96
CA GLU A 274 1.08 -17.10 1.84
C GLU A 274 2.32 -16.50 1.15
N THR A 275 3.05 -15.66 1.87
CA THR A 275 4.17 -14.87 1.34
C THR A 275 5.24 -14.70 2.43
N ARG A 276 6.52 -14.91 2.10
CA ARG A 276 7.63 -14.66 3.04
C ARG A 276 7.85 -13.18 3.30
N GLY A 277 8.38 -12.87 4.48
CA GLY A 277 8.86 -11.52 4.79
C GLY A 277 10.15 -11.14 4.07
N SER A 278 10.51 -9.86 4.13
CA SER A 278 11.74 -9.32 3.51
C SER A 278 12.71 -8.67 4.50
N PHE A 279 12.43 -8.72 5.81
CA PHE A 279 13.27 -8.12 6.85
C PHE A 279 14.54 -8.92 7.11
N ARG A 280 15.66 -8.21 7.19
CA ARG A 280 16.99 -8.76 7.46
C ARG A 280 17.69 -7.99 8.57
N ILE A 281 18.72 -8.63 9.12
CA ILE A 281 19.64 -8.03 10.08
C ILE A 281 21.06 -8.13 9.51
N GLY A 282 21.80 -7.04 9.62
CA GLY A 282 23.20 -6.96 9.20
C GLY A 282 24.12 -6.72 10.39
N MET A 283 25.37 -7.17 10.26
CA MET A 283 26.44 -6.96 11.25
C MET A 283 27.77 -6.69 10.52
N PRO A 284 28.70 -5.93 11.12
CA PRO A 284 28.57 -5.21 12.40
C PRO A 284 27.68 -3.96 12.27
N ARG A 285 27.34 -3.30 13.39
CA ARG A 285 26.63 -2.01 13.37
C ARG A 285 27.31 -1.03 12.39
N LEU A 286 26.51 -0.35 11.57
CA LEU A 286 27.03 0.67 10.65
C LEU A 286 27.67 1.81 11.45
N GLN A 287 28.94 2.08 11.14
CA GLN A 287 29.69 3.18 11.73
C GLN A 287 29.44 4.49 10.98
N ASN A 288 29.52 5.61 11.69
CA ASN A 288 29.50 6.91 11.04
C ASN A 288 30.83 7.15 10.31
N LEU A 289 30.80 6.98 8.98
CA LEU A 289 31.98 7.10 8.12
C LEU A 289 32.61 8.50 8.17
N SER A 290 31.85 9.56 8.49
CA SER A 290 32.41 10.91 8.64
C SER A 290 33.40 11.05 9.81
N THR A 291 33.34 10.12 10.77
CA THR A 291 34.22 10.09 11.95
C THR A 291 35.26 8.97 11.89
N LEU A 292 35.20 8.12 10.84
CA LEU A 292 36.03 6.95 10.74
C LEU A 292 37.44 7.34 10.30
N LYS A 293 38.43 7.10 11.17
CA LYS A 293 39.83 7.28 10.83
C LYS A 293 40.31 6.04 10.08
N VAL A 294 40.58 6.18 8.79
CA VAL A 294 41.15 5.11 7.95
C VAL A 294 42.54 5.55 7.51
N ALA A 295 43.53 4.67 7.69
CA ALA A 295 44.86 4.88 7.09
C ALA A 295 44.76 4.56 5.59
N PRO A 296 45.04 5.53 4.70
CA PRO A 296 45.00 5.27 3.26
C PRO A 296 46.10 4.27 2.87
N SER A 297 45.78 3.31 2.01
CA SER A 297 46.79 2.44 1.41
C SER A 297 47.63 3.26 0.43
N VAL A 298 48.95 3.11 0.51
CA VAL A 298 49.85 3.67 -0.51
C VAL A 298 49.66 2.84 -1.78
N MET A 299 49.27 3.47 -2.89
CA MET A 299 49.34 2.85 -4.22
C MET A 299 50.82 2.69 -4.57
N MET A 300 51.29 1.45 -4.73
CA MET A 300 52.54 1.15 -5.41
C MET A 300 52.31 1.08 -6.92
#